data_AF-A0A1Y2UVK9-F1
#
_entry.id   AF-A0A1Y2UVK9-F1
#
_cell.length_a   1.000
_cell.length_b   1.000
_cell.length_c   1.000
_cell.angle_alpha   90.00
_cell.angle_beta   90.00
_cell.angle_gamma   90.00
#
_symmetry.space_group_name_H-M   'P 1'
#
loop_
_entity.id
_entity.type
_entity.pdbx_description
1 polymer ?
#
loop_
_entity_poly.entity_id
_entity_poly.type
_entity_poly.pdbx_seq_one_letter_code
_entity_poly.pdbx_strand_id
1 'polypeptide(L)'
;MPKPKSFLKQSKAKPKREQKLNTADDFQLAGVEFEEAGGKWRGDSAKSMRFFQRAIDVYDQGLQKFPRSIDLAYNKARVQLEIATHPALVGQLRCPLRDALDEALASHQYALQLDPENADALFNTSQVLTAIAELMGSDEGDDAAASEAEAVKVLREALELQSKCLSIQERGYQEFLEQERIANEQAQDINNETTAVTDLRDGSEPDGAEEDGEWVNTVEPITRDTLIDTVLAQLGTLTTLCSIMSFSPAAAPAHTFPWVEGLSMSLLEKIQTMSRDQSDRHQEIALSRANLVSALLEAGYKSGKIDVETYKRERDAAFSMAELQLEKSIEGLIANARSLLAFNSALTDVNNGDAHSQSTLRWNVLTASIANLKSASTIQGISQDDLATTHLLRGDASLYLCAMAFPPTSHPTAVNTATQNAKNAEVYYRNASKLSQDQEEKDISSLKSAVAQYLQAYSQGQTHGDLSNILNASPRGQGWAISQLEDMIAENLVPQSLLL
;
A
#
# COMPACT_ATOMS: atom_id res chain seq x y z
N MET A 1 12.52 -8.96 12.61
CA MET A 1 13.33 -7.94 13.33
C MET A 1 14.08 -7.15 12.27
N PRO A 2 13.97 -5.82 12.18
CA PRO A 2 14.73 -5.08 11.19
C PRO A 2 16.18 -5.00 11.68
N LYS A 3 17.10 -5.64 10.95
CA LYS A 3 18.52 -5.54 11.24
C LYS A 3 19.03 -4.19 10.70
N PRO A 4 19.75 -3.39 11.51
CA PRO A 4 20.32 -2.14 11.04
C PRO A 4 21.48 -2.43 10.07
N LYS A 5 21.47 -1.78 8.90
CA LYS A 5 22.60 -1.76 7.98
C LYS A 5 23.84 -1.22 8.72
N SER A 6 24.98 -1.88 8.52
CA SER A 6 26.21 -1.66 9.28
C SER A 6 26.77 -0.27 9.07
N PHE A 7 26.75 0.54 10.13
CA PHE A 7 27.38 1.85 10.19
C PHE A 7 28.90 1.75 9.95
N LEU A 8 29.40 2.60 9.04
CA LEU A 8 30.79 3.03 9.03
C LEU A 8 31.19 3.47 10.46
N LYS A 9 32.40 3.07 10.87
CA LYS A 9 32.96 3.36 12.19
C LYS A 9 32.90 4.85 12.53
N GLN A 10 32.33 5.12 13.69
CA GLN A 10 32.26 6.44 14.35
C GLN A 10 33.65 7.09 14.44
N SER A 11 33.79 8.28 13.87
CA SER A 11 34.82 9.24 14.28
C SER A 11 34.19 10.31 15.17
N LYS A 12 34.85 10.61 16.29
CA LYS A 12 34.35 11.51 17.35
C LYS A 12 34.21 12.95 16.83
N ALA A 13 33.08 13.57 17.17
CA ALA A 13 32.74 14.96 16.83
C ALA A 13 33.80 15.97 17.29
N LYS A 14 34.24 16.82 16.35
CA LYS A 14 34.96 18.09 16.61
C LYS A 14 33.99 19.28 16.49
N PRO A 15 34.28 20.42 17.14
CA PRO A 15 33.33 21.53 17.25
C PRO A 15 33.09 22.22 15.90
N LYS A 16 31.84 22.65 15.68
CA LYS A 16 31.34 23.35 14.48
C LYS A 16 32.17 24.60 14.14
N ARG A 17 33.09 24.45 13.19
CA ARG A 17 33.33 25.50 12.17
C ARG A 17 32.30 25.27 11.08
N GLU A 18 31.78 26.33 10.47
CA GLU A 18 31.02 26.24 9.22
C GLU A 18 31.82 25.38 8.24
N GLN A 19 31.37 24.15 8.03
CA GLN A 19 32.02 23.21 7.13
C GLN A 19 31.73 23.73 5.73
N LYS A 20 32.75 24.32 5.09
CA LYS A 20 32.62 24.79 3.71
C LYS A 20 32.43 23.55 2.83
N LEU A 21 31.24 23.41 2.26
CA LEU A 21 30.89 22.33 1.33
C LEU A 21 31.43 22.68 -0.06
N ASN A 22 32.46 21.95 -0.50
CA ASN A 22 33.19 22.25 -1.75
C ASN A 22 33.10 21.13 -2.78
N THR A 23 32.85 19.88 -2.38
CA THR A 23 32.68 18.72 -3.28
C THR A 23 31.25 18.19 -3.24
N ALA A 24 30.87 17.37 -4.22
CA ALA A 24 29.58 16.67 -4.19
C ALA A 24 29.44 15.81 -2.92
N ASP A 25 30.49 15.09 -2.54
CA ASP A 25 30.54 14.26 -1.33
C ASP A 25 30.33 15.08 -0.04
N ASP A 26 30.85 16.31 0.03
CA ASP A 26 30.62 17.20 1.18
C ASP A 26 29.12 17.50 1.34
N PHE A 27 28.44 17.83 0.22
CA PHE A 27 27.00 18.08 0.22
C PHE A 27 26.22 16.81 0.54
N GLN A 28 26.63 15.66 0.01
CA GLN A 28 26.01 14.38 0.28
C GLN A 28 26.07 14.04 1.77
N LEU A 29 27.26 14.13 2.38
CA LEU A 29 27.46 13.86 3.79
C LEU A 29 26.61 14.79 4.68
N ALA A 30 26.60 16.09 4.38
CA ALA A 30 25.81 17.06 5.11
C ALA A 30 24.30 16.81 4.98
N GLY A 31 23.82 16.40 3.80
CA GLY A 31 22.44 16.01 3.56
C GLY A 31 22.04 14.80 4.40
N VAL A 32 22.85 13.73 4.37
CA VAL A 32 22.64 12.51 5.17
C VAL A 32 22.59 12.80 6.67
N GLU A 33 23.46 13.68 7.19
CA GLU A 33 23.41 14.09 8.60
C GLU A 33 22.06 14.72 8.99
N PHE A 34 21.47 15.53 8.10
CA PHE A 34 20.15 16.11 8.32
C PHE A 34 19.04 15.08 8.21
N GLU A 35 19.13 14.12 7.29
CA GLU A 35 18.17 13.02 7.20
C GLU A 35 18.15 12.14 8.45
N GLU A 36 19.33 11.73 8.94
CA GLU A 36 19.44 10.97 10.17
C GLU A 36 18.86 11.74 11.36
N ALA A 37 19.12 13.05 11.44
CA ALA A 37 18.50 13.90 12.44
C ALA A 37 16.97 13.91 12.28
N GLY A 38 16.46 14.04 11.06
CA GLY A 38 15.03 13.95 10.75
C GLY A 38 14.42 12.64 11.26
N GLY A 39 15.05 11.50 10.97
CA GLY A 39 14.64 10.18 11.45
C GLY A 39 14.61 10.08 12.99
N LYS A 40 15.60 10.64 13.68
CA LYS A 40 15.65 10.66 15.16
C LYS A 40 14.51 11.45 15.79
N TRP A 41 13.93 12.42 15.08
CA TRP A 41 12.83 13.25 15.57
C TRP A 41 11.44 12.80 15.10
N ARG A 42 11.24 11.57 14.60
CA ARG A 42 9.94 11.07 14.11
C ARG A 42 8.76 11.27 15.08
N GLY A 43 9.00 11.22 16.40
CA GLY A 43 7.97 11.49 17.41
C GLY A 43 7.55 12.97 17.53
N ASP A 44 8.33 13.90 16.98
CA ASP A 44 8.02 15.33 16.82
C ASP A 44 8.02 15.63 15.31
N SER A 45 6.88 15.37 14.66
CA SER A 45 6.73 15.47 13.21
C SER A 45 7.14 16.83 12.64
N ALA A 46 6.77 17.92 13.32
CA ALA A 46 7.13 19.28 12.91
C ALA A 46 8.65 19.49 12.92
N LYS A 47 9.35 18.94 13.92
CA LYS A 47 10.81 19.01 14.00
C LYS A 47 11.49 18.08 13.00
N SER A 48 10.97 16.88 12.82
CA SER A 48 11.41 15.92 11.80
C SER A 48 11.36 16.55 10.41
N MET A 49 10.22 17.16 10.05
CA MET A 49 10.01 17.88 8.78
C MET A 49 11.06 18.98 8.54
N ARG A 50 11.39 19.79 9.57
CA ARG A 50 12.42 20.84 9.45
C ARG A 50 13.80 20.30 9.12
N PHE A 51 14.13 19.08 9.57
CA PHE A 51 15.41 18.46 9.26
C PHE A 51 15.44 17.93 7.82
N PHE A 52 14.38 17.27 7.34
CA PHE A 52 14.32 16.87 5.93
C PHE A 52 14.34 18.05 4.97
N GLN A 53 13.63 19.13 5.30
CA GLN A 53 13.69 20.33 4.47
C GLN A 53 15.14 20.86 4.36
N ARG A 54 15.91 20.83 5.46
CA ARG A 54 17.33 21.19 5.41
C ARG A 54 18.16 20.23 4.58
N ALA A 55 17.86 18.93 4.60
CA ALA A 55 18.51 17.97 3.73
C ALA A 55 18.27 18.32 2.25
N ILE A 56 17.01 18.59 1.87
CA ILE A 56 16.64 19.06 0.53
C ILE A 56 17.40 20.34 0.16
N ASP A 57 17.42 21.34 1.04
CA ASP A 57 18.13 22.61 0.81
C ASP A 57 19.63 22.41 0.56
N VAL A 58 20.26 21.44 1.25
CA VAL A 58 21.67 21.06 1.05
C VAL A 58 21.86 20.37 -0.29
N TYR A 59 20.99 19.42 -0.64
CA TYR A 59 21.07 18.75 -1.94
C TYR A 59 20.86 19.72 -3.10
N ASP A 60 19.94 20.67 -2.99
CA ASP A 60 19.72 21.70 -4.00
C ASP A 60 20.95 22.59 -4.20
N GLN A 61 21.59 23.03 -3.11
CA GLN A 61 22.85 23.78 -3.19
C GLN A 61 23.97 22.96 -3.84
N GLY A 62 24.02 21.66 -3.54
CA GLY A 62 24.95 20.73 -4.16
C GLY A 62 24.70 20.59 -5.66
N LEU A 63 23.45 20.39 -6.08
CA LEU A 63 23.05 20.22 -7.48
C LEU A 63 23.25 21.49 -8.32
N GLN A 64 23.16 22.69 -7.72
CA GLN A 64 23.53 23.93 -8.41
C GLN A 64 25.01 23.95 -8.82
N LYS A 65 25.90 23.34 -8.01
CA LYS A 65 27.34 23.26 -8.30
C LYS A 65 27.71 22.00 -9.09
N PHE A 66 27.01 20.89 -8.84
CA PHE A 66 27.29 19.57 -9.38
C PHE A 66 26.01 18.98 -10.00
N PRO A 67 25.49 19.56 -11.10
CA PRO A 67 24.19 19.17 -11.65
C PRO A 67 24.17 17.70 -12.11
N ARG A 68 25.31 17.14 -12.51
CA ARG A 68 25.40 15.74 -12.96
C ARG A 68 25.63 14.73 -11.84
N SER A 69 25.57 15.14 -10.58
CA SER A 69 25.76 14.24 -9.45
C SER A 69 24.51 13.38 -9.23
N ILE A 70 24.58 12.11 -9.62
CA ILE A 70 23.49 11.16 -9.41
C ILE A 70 23.16 11.00 -7.92
N ASP A 71 24.16 10.93 -7.05
CA ASP A 71 23.94 10.74 -5.61
C ASP A 71 23.15 11.88 -4.96
N LEU A 72 23.44 13.14 -5.33
CA LEU A 72 22.71 14.30 -4.82
C LEU A 72 21.28 14.33 -5.38
N ALA A 73 21.12 14.03 -6.68
CA ALA A 73 19.81 13.99 -7.32
C ALA A 73 18.91 12.90 -6.72
N TYR A 74 19.44 11.69 -6.59
CA TYR A 74 18.74 10.54 -6.03
C TYR A 74 18.36 10.75 -4.56
N ASN A 75 19.29 11.21 -3.71
CA ASN A 75 19.00 11.43 -2.30
C ASN A 75 17.97 12.56 -2.07
N LYS A 76 18.03 13.64 -2.86
CA LYS A 76 16.97 14.66 -2.84
C LYS A 76 15.61 14.05 -3.12
N ALA A 77 15.50 13.30 -4.23
CA ALA A 77 14.26 12.69 -4.67
C ALA A 77 13.70 11.73 -3.61
N ARG A 78 14.56 10.87 -3.04
CA ARG A 78 14.18 9.93 -1.97
C ARG A 78 13.64 10.65 -0.73
N VAL A 79 14.28 11.74 -0.29
CA VAL A 79 13.80 12.52 0.87
C VAL A 79 12.44 13.16 0.60
N GLN A 80 12.22 13.67 -0.63
CA GLN A 80 10.93 14.22 -1.02
C GLN A 80 9.83 13.15 -1.04
N LEU A 81 10.11 11.96 -1.57
CA LEU A 81 9.19 10.82 -1.51
C LEU A 81 8.87 10.45 -0.04
N GLU A 82 9.86 10.41 0.84
CA GLU A 82 9.64 10.08 2.25
C GLU A 82 8.77 11.13 2.96
N ILE A 83 8.98 12.42 2.69
CA ILE A 83 8.11 13.50 3.17
C ILE A 83 6.67 13.32 2.67
N ALA A 84 6.50 12.98 1.39
CA ALA A 84 5.19 12.89 0.74
C ALA A 84 4.41 11.62 1.07
N THR A 85 5.04 10.59 1.66
CA THR A 85 4.38 9.30 1.92
C THR A 85 4.34 8.91 3.40
N HIS A 86 5.23 9.44 4.24
CA HIS A 86 5.23 9.09 5.65
C HIS A 86 4.04 9.74 6.40
N PRO A 87 3.15 8.98 7.07
CA PRO A 87 1.91 9.53 7.66
C PRO A 87 2.13 10.71 8.62
N ALA A 88 3.16 10.62 9.47
CA ALA A 88 3.48 11.72 10.39
C ALA A 88 3.99 13.00 9.69
N LEU A 89 4.56 12.90 8.49
CA LEU A 89 5.15 14.02 7.75
C LEU A 89 4.15 14.66 6.78
N VAL A 90 3.27 13.87 6.17
CA VAL A 90 2.23 14.36 5.25
C VAL A 90 1.37 15.45 5.92
N GLY A 91 0.98 15.26 7.18
CA GLY A 91 0.23 16.27 7.94
C GLY A 91 0.99 17.54 8.29
N GLN A 92 2.29 17.64 7.94
CA GLN A 92 3.13 18.82 8.12
C GLN A 92 3.44 19.55 6.80
N LEU A 93 2.91 19.07 5.67
CA LEU A 93 3.07 19.71 4.38
C LEU A 93 2.46 21.12 4.38
N ARG A 94 3.11 22.02 3.65
CA ARG A 94 2.66 23.42 3.47
C ARG A 94 1.97 23.65 2.13
N CYS A 95 1.99 22.65 1.28
CA CYS A 95 1.30 22.57 0.00
C CYS A 95 0.37 21.36 0.00
N PRO A 96 -0.59 21.31 -0.94
CA PRO A 96 -1.33 20.08 -1.23
C PRO A 96 -0.40 18.88 -1.43
N LEU A 97 -0.85 17.69 -1.00
CA LEU A 97 -0.09 16.45 -1.16
C LEU A 97 0.27 16.19 -2.63
N ARG A 98 -0.65 16.48 -3.56
CA ARG A 98 -0.42 16.34 -5.00
C ARG A 98 0.82 17.12 -5.45
N ASP A 99 0.93 18.38 -5.05
CA ASP A 99 2.06 19.24 -5.43
C ASP A 99 3.40 18.68 -4.91
N ALA A 100 3.41 18.14 -3.68
CA ALA A 100 4.60 17.52 -3.10
C ALA A 100 5.01 16.23 -3.84
N LEU A 101 4.04 15.41 -4.27
CA LEU A 101 4.28 14.22 -5.08
C LEU A 101 4.77 14.56 -6.48
N ASP A 102 4.21 15.59 -7.12
CA ASP A 102 4.66 16.05 -8.44
C ASP A 102 6.10 16.59 -8.37
N GLU A 103 6.49 17.27 -7.29
CA GLU A 103 7.88 17.71 -7.07
C GLU A 103 8.82 16.51 -6.86
N ALA A 104 8.41 15.51 -6.05
CA ALA A 104 9.17 14.28 -5.87
C ALA A 104 9.35 13.52 -7.19
N LEU A 105 8.30 13.44 -8.01
CA LEU A 105 8.34 12.81 -9.33
C LEU A 105 9.34 13.51 -10.25
N ALA A 106 9.32 14.84 -10.30
CA ALA A 106 10.25 15.62 -11.12
C ALA A 106 11.72 15.38 -10.71
N SER A 107 12.01 15.33 -9.41
CA SER A 107 13.36 15.02 -8.91
C SER A 107 13.78 13.58 -9.23
N HIS A 108 12.86 12.63 -9.15
CA HIS A 108 13.10 11.23 -9.51
C HIS A 108 13.36 11.04 -11.01
N GLN A 109 12.57 11.71 -11.85
CA GLN A 109 12.80 11.76 -13.30
C GLN A 109 14.15 12.40 -13.63
N TYR A 110 14.55 13.44 -12.90
CA TYR A 110 15.88 14.04 -13.06
C TYR A 110 17.00 13.06 -12.71
N ALA A 111 16.88 12.30 -11.61
CA ALA A 111 17.83 11.25 -11.27
C ALA A 111 17.91 10.16 -12.35
N LEU A 112 16.77 9.70 -12.87
CA LEU A 112 16.71 8.72 -13.96
C LEU A 112 17.26 9.24 -15.30
N GLN A 113 17.22 10.55 -15.55
CA GLN A 113 17.89 11.13 -16.72
C GLN A 113 19.42 11.04 -16.61
N LEU A 114 19.96 11.11 -15.38
CA LEU A 114 21.40 10.97 -15.13
C LEU A 114 21.83 9.50 -15.17
N ASP A 115 21.03 8.60 -14.63
CA ASP A 115 21.26 7.15 -14.67
C ASP A 115 19.96 6.37 -14.92
N PRO A 116 19.65 6.03 -16.19
CA PRO A 116 18.42 5.32 -16.56
C PRO A 116 18.35 3.86 -16.08
N GLU A 117 19.45 3.27 -15.62
CA GLU A 117 19.53 1.90 -15.14
C GLU A 117 19.64 1.81 -13.61
N ASN A 118 19.54 2.93 -12.91
CA ASN A 118 19.54 2.95 -11.45
C ASN A 118 18.29 2.25 -10.89
N ALA A 119 18.45 1.03 -10.37
CA ALA A 119 17.34 0.21 -9.87
C ALA A 119 16.56 0.90 -8.75
N ASP A 120 17.25 1.55 -7.80
CA ASP A 120 16.59 2.23 -6.69
C ASP A 120 15.79 3.46 -7.15
N ALA A 121 16.32 4.23 -8.12
CA ALA A 121 15.61 5.34 -8.71
C ALA A 121 14.37 4.85 -9.48
N LEU A 122 14.47 3.75 -10.24
CA LEU A 122 13.34 3.14 -10.94
C LEU A 122 12.25 2.69 -9.94
N PHE A 123 12.66 2.00 -8.87
CA PHE A 123 11.75 1.56 -7.82
C PHE A 123 11.04 2.75 -7.16
N ASN A 124 11.78 3.74 -6.67
CA ASN A 124 11.20 4.89 -5.97
C ASN A 124 10.34 5.77 -6.90
N THR A 125 10.72 5.94 -8.17
CA THR A 125 9.87 6.64 -9.16
C THR A 125 8.52 5.94 -9.30
N SER A 126 8.51 4.61 -9.35
CA SER A 126 7.25 3.84 -9.40
C SER A 126 6.40 4.04 -8.15
N GLN A 127 7.00 4.15 -6.96
CA GLN A 127 6.27 4.41 -5.72
C GLN A 127 5.59 5.78 -5.74
N VAL A 128 6.28 6.82 -6.25
CA VAL A 128 5.68 8.14 -6.44
C VAL A 128 4.49 8.07 -7.39
N LEU A 129 4.64 7.41 -8.55
CA LEU A 129 3.56 7.25 -9.53
C LEU A 129 2.36 6.51 -8.93
N THR A 130 2.58 5.42 -8.18
CA THR A 130 1.51 4.70 -7.50
C THR A 130 0.77 5.61 -6.51
N ALA A 131 1.49 6.38 -5.68
CA ALA A 131 0.88 7.32 -4.74
C ALA A 131 0.08 8.45 -5.44
N ILE A 132 0.58 8.95 -6.58
CA ILE A 132 -0.15 9.93 -7.41
C ILE A 132 -1.45 9.31 -7.95
N ALA A 133 -1.39 8.07 -8.45
CA ALA A 133 -2.55 7.38 -8.99
C ALA A 133 -3.61 7.06 -7.92
N GLU A 134 -3.19 6.71 -6.70
CA GLU A 134 -4.10 6.51 -5.56
C GLU A 134 -4.84 7.79 -5.19
N LEU A 135 -4.15 8.94 -5.21
CA LEU A 135 -4.76 10.24 -5.00
C LEU A 135 -5.74 10.61 -6.13
N MET A 136 -5.40 10.27 -7.38
CA MET A 136 -6.28 10.49 -8.54
C MET A 136 -7.54 9.63 -8.50
N GLY A 137 -7.43 8.39 -8.04
CA GLY A 137 -8.57 7.47 -7.88
C GLY A 137 -9.51 7.83 -6.72
N SER A 138 -9.11 8.79 -5.89
CA SER A 138 -9.92 9.32 -4.79
C SER A 138 -10.59 10.66 -5.14
N ASP A 139 -10.49 11.12 -6.40
CA ASP A 139 -11.11 12.37 -6.86
C ASP A 139 -12.59 12.12 -7.21
N GLU A 140 -13.50 12.78 -6.50
CA GLU A 140 -14.95 12.66 -6.62
C GLU A 140 -15.58 13.77 -7.47
N GLY A 141 -14.77 14.60 -8.14
CA GLY A 141 -15.25 15.73 -8.95
C GLY A 141 -15.86 15.36 -10.32
N ASP A 142 -16.37 16.37 -11.04
CA ASP A 142 -16.95 16.21 -12.39
C ASP A 142 -15.98 15.56 -13.41
N ASP A 143 -14.67 15.62 -13.14
CA ASP A 143 -13.60 15.03 -13.98
C ASP A 143 -13.12 13.64 -13.49
N ALA A 144 -13.81 13.00 -12.54
CA ALA A 144 -13.41 11.72 -11.92
C ALA A 144 -13.06 10.64 -12.97
N ALA A 145 -13.91 10.44 -13.98
CA ALA A 145 -13.65 9.45 -15.03
C ALA A 145 -12.37 9.75 -15.85
N ALA A 146 -12.04 11.02 -16.06
CA ALA A 146 -10.81 11.42 -16.73
C ALA A 146 -9.59 11.23 -15.81
N SER A 147 -9.74 11.54 -14.52
CA SER A 147 -8.74 11.30 -13.48
C SER A 147 -8.41 9.80 -13.35
N GLU A 148 -9.42 8.94 -13.30
CA GLU A 148 -9.25 7.48 -13.26
C GLU A 148 -8.56 6.94 -14.52
N ALA A 149 -8.93 7.44 -15.71
CA ALA A 149 -8.28 7.04 -16.96
C ALA A 149 -6.79 7.45 -16.99
N GLU A 150 -6.45 8.57 -16.38
CA GLU A 150 -5.06 9.00 -16.21
C GLU A 150 -4.34 8.16 -15.14
N ALA A 151 -4.99 7.87 -14.01
CA ALA A 151 -4.47 6.98 -12.97
C ALA A 151 -4.11 5.59 -13.53
N VAL A 152 -4.94 5.03 -14.43
CA VAL A 152 -4.62 3.79 -15.14
C VAL A 152 -3.34 3.89 -15.95
N LYS A 153 -3.08 5.02 -16.64
CA LYS A 153 -1.83 5.22 -17.38
C LYS A 153 -0.63 5.33 -16.46
N VAL A 154 -0.76 6.12 -15.39
CA VAL A 154 0.28 6.32 -14.38
C VAL A 154 0.66 4.99 -13.70
N LEU A 155 -0.31 4.15 -13.34
CA LEU A 155 -0.06 2.82 -12.76
C LEU A 155 0.62 1.87 -13.75
N ARG A 156 0.27 1.95 -15.04
CA ARG A 156 0.96 1.17 -16.07
C ARG A 156 2.43 1.58 -16.20
N GLU A 157 2.72 2.88 -16.21
CA GLU A 157 4.08 3.39 -16.20
C GLU A 157 4.85 2.92 -14.96
N ALA A 158 4.21 2.98 -13.77
CA ALA A 158 4.79 2.47 -12.53
C ALA A 158 5.17 0.98 -12.64
N LEU A 159 4.28 0.14 -13.18
CA LEU A 159 4.52 -1.29 -13.39
C LEU A 159 5.61 -1.59 -14.42
N GLU A 160 5.74 -0.75 -15.46
CA GLU A 160 6.83 -0.84 -16.44
C GLU A 160 8.19 -0.52 -15.79
N LEU A 161 8.26 0.55 -14.98
CA LEU A 161 9.46 0.90 -14.21
C LEU A 161 9.83 -0.19 -13.20
N GLN A 162 8.85 -0.75 -12.49
CA GLN A 162 9.08 -1.87 -11.56
C GLN A 162 9.56 -3.13 -12.28
N SER A 163 9.00 -3.44 -13.46
CA SER A 163 9.44 -4.58 -14.27
C SER A 163 10.88 -4.41 -14.76
N LYS A 164 11.25 -3.18 -15.14
CA LYS A 164 12.65 -2.84 -15.49
C LYS A 164 13.57 -2.97 -14.29
N CYS A 165 13.17 -2.42 -13.13
CA CYS A 165 13.90 -2.54 -11.87
C CYS A 165 14.14 -4.02 -11.51
N LEU A 166 13.08 -4.83 -11.50
CA LEU A 166 13.17 -6.26 -11.21
C LEU A 166 14.14 -6.96 -12.15
N SER A 167 14.09 -6.68 -13.45
CA SER A 167 15.00 -7.29 -14.44
C SER A 167 16.48 -6.96 -14.19
N ILE A 168 16.76 -5.74 -13.73
CA ILE A 168 18.12 -5.32 -13.35
C ILE A 168 18.55 -6.02 -12.06
N GLN A 169 17.67 -6.04 -11.06
CA GLN A 169 17.93 -6.70 -9.79
C GLN A 169 18.14 -8.21 -9.96
N GLU A 170 17.35 -8.88 -10.81
CA GLU A 170 17.51 -10.31 -11.08
C GLU A 170 18.88 -10.61 -11.66
N ARG A 171 19.36 -9.78 -12.60
CA ARG A 171 20.71 -9.92 -13.16
C ARG A 171 21.77 -9.76 -12.07
N GLY A 172 21.67 -8.71 -11.24
CA GLY A 172 22.61 -8.47 -10.15
C GLY A 172 22.58 -9.56 -9.08
N TYR A 173 21.42 -10.18 -8.83
CA TYR A 173 21.31 -11.34 -7.93
C TYR A 173 22.02 -12.57 -8.52
N GLN A 174 21.88 -12.84 -9.82
CA GLN A 174 22.62 -13.93 -10.47
C GLN A 174 24.13 -13.70 -10.45
N GLU A 175 24.57 -12.46 -10.71
CA GLU A 175 25.99 -12.08 -10.62
C GLU A 175 26.53 -12.28 -9.20
N PHE A 176 25.76 -11.91 -8.18
CA PHE A 176 26.11 -12.14 -6.78
C PHE A 176 26.27 -13.64 -6.47
N LEU A 177 25.32 -14.48 -6.90
CA LEU A 177 25.39 -15.94 -6.69
C LEU A 177 26.61 -16.57 -7.39
N GLU A 178 26.94 -16.10 -8.58
CA GLU A 178 28.10 -16.61 -9.33
C GLU A 178 29.41 -16.19 -8.68
N GLN A 179 29.52 -14.95 -8.20
CA GLN A 179 30.67 -14.48 -7.43
C GLN A 179 30.87 -15.30 -6.14
N GLU A 180 29.78 -15.59 -5.43
CA GLU A 180 29.81 -16.44 -4.24
C GLU A 180 30.27 -17.87 -4.58
N ARG A 181 29.80 -18.43 -5.70
CA ARG A 181 30.23 -19.76 -6.17
C ARG A 181 31.73 -19.80 -6.47
N ILE A 182 32.24 -18.84 -7.23
CA ILE A 182 33.67 -18.75 -7.59
C ILE A 182 34.53 -18.57 -6.32
N ALA A 183 34.12 -17.70 -5.39
CA ALA A 183 34.83 -17.48 -4.15
C ALA A 183 34.88 -18.75 -3.27
N ASN A 184 33.78 -19.51 -3.21
CA ASN A 184 33.71 -20.77 -2.47
C ASN A 184 34.58 -21.87 -3.10
N GLU A 185 34.64 -21.95 -4.43
CA GLU A 185 35.51 -22.89 -5.15
C GLU A 185 37.00 -22.57 -4.92
N GLN A 186 37.39 -21.29 -5.00
CA GLN A 186 38.76 -20.86 -4.71
C GLN A 186 39.17 -21.10 -3.26
N ALA A 187 38.26 -20.90 -2.30
CA ALA A 187 38.51 -21.20 -0.89
C ALA A 187 38.70 -22.71 -0.63
N GLN A 188 38.05 -23.58 -1.40
CA GLN A 188 38.23 -25.03 -1.32
C GLN A 188 39.55 -25.50 -1.94
N ASP A 189 39.99 -24.88 -3.04
CA ASP A 189 41.27 -25.20 -3.68
C ASP A 189 42.48 -24.82 -2.80
N ILE A 190 42.41 -23.68 -2.09
CA ILE A 190 43.45 -23.29 -1.12
C ILE A 190 43.52 -24.28 0.06
N ASN A 191 42.37 -24.77 0.53
CA ASN A 191 42.34 -25.77 1.63
C ASN A 191 42.88 -27.15 1.20
N ASN A 192 42.70 -27.53 -0.07
CA ASN A 192 43.25 -28.78 -0.62
C ASN A 192 44.75 -28.69 -0.92
N GLU A 193 45.29 -27.52 -1.30
CA GLU A 193 46.74 -27.34 -1.47
C GLU A 193 47.51 -27.24 -0.13
N THR A 194 46.85 -26.78 0.94
CA THR A 194 47.50 -26.67 2.27
C THR A 194 47.69 -28.02 2.97
N THR A 195 47.12 -29.13 2.46
CA THR A 195 47.39 -30.48 2.98
C THR A 195 48.59 -31.18 2.32
N ALA A 196 49.23 -30.55 1.33
CA ALA A 196 50.31 -31.17 0.56
C ALA A 196 51.70 -30.53 0.73
N VAL A 197 51.85 -29.45 1.53
CA VAL A 197 53.18 -28.83 1.76
C VAL A 197 53.38 -28.44 3.22
N THR A 198 53.48 -29.44 4.10
CA THR A 198 54.28 -29.30 5.33
C THR A 198 55.69 -29.79 5.05
N ASP A 199 56.54 -28.94 4.47
CA ASP A 199 57.97 -28.94 4.80
C ASP A 199 58.70 -27.67 4.30
N LEU A 200 59.31 -26.98 5.28
CA LEU A 200 60.46 -26.07 5.17
C LEU A 200 60.31 -24.75 4.38
N ARG A 201 60.15 -23.61 5.09
CA ARG A 201 61.28 -22.69 5.39
C ARG A 201 60.89 -21.40 6.12
N ASP A 202 61.89 -21.01 6.89
CA ASP A 202 62.14 -19.84 7.74
C ASP A 202 62.20 -18.50 6.99
N GLY A 203 61.74 -17.44 7.68
CA GLY A 203 62.33 -16.10 7.70
C GLY A 203 62.32 -15.22 6.45
N SER A 204 61.39 -14.25 6.40
CA SER A 204 61.68 -12.84 6.04
C SER A 204 60.40 -12.00 6.06
N GLU A 205 60.35 -10.98 6.92
CA GLU A 205 59.37 -9.88 6.86
C GLU A 205 59.59 -9.08 5.56
N PRO A 206 58.52 -8.76 4.80
CA PRO A 206 58.58 -7.72 3.80
C PRO A 206 58.24 -6.37 4.43
N ASP A 207 59.18 -5.47 4.19
CA ASP A 207 59.20 -4.05 4.46
C ASP A 207 57.97 -3.31 3.88
N GLY A 208 57.64 -2.18 4.50
CA GLY A 208 56.43 -1.41 4.25
C GLY A 208 56.19 -1.03 2.79
N ALA A 209 55.08 -1.49 2.24
CA ALA A 209 54.43 -0.86 1.09
C ALA A 209 53.33 0.06 1.62
N GLU A 210 53.45 1.34 1.28
CA GLU A 210 52.40 2.33 1.48
C GLU A 210 51.13 1.83 0.78
N GLU A 211 50.12 1.44 1.56
CA GLU A 211 48.77 1.16 1.08
C GLU A 211 48.18 2.48 0.58
N ASP A 212 48.34 2.76 -0.72
CA ASP A 212 47.44 3.64 -1.44
C ASP A 212 46.03 3.09 -1.20
N GLY A 213 45.26 3.82 -0.39
CA GLY A 213 43.89 3.47 -0.03
C GLY A 213 42.98 3.55 -1.25
N GLU A 214 42.99 2.49 -2.04
CA GLU A 214 41.98 2.21 -3.06
C GLU A 214 40.67 1.94 -2.31
N TRP A 215 39.84 2.98 -2.18
CA TRP A 215 38.52 2.87 -1.60
C TRP A 215 37.67 1.98 -2.50
N VAL A 216 37.59 0.69 -2.15
CA VAL A 216 36.63 -0.23 -2.76
C VAL A 216 35.24 0.21 -2.32
N ASN A 217 34.47 0.78 -3.26
CA ASN A 217 33.04 1.03 -3.05
C ASN A 217 32.34 -0.31 -2.89
N THR A 218 32.11 -0.75 -1.65
CA THR A 218 31.32 -1.95 -1.36
C THR A 218 29.86 -1.67 -1.68
N VAL A 219 29.44 -1.97 -2.90
CA VAL A 219 28.02 -1.98 -3.29
C VAL A 219 27.33 -3.10 -2.53
N GLU A 220 26.24 -2.79 -1.83
CA GLU A 220 25.45 -3.80 -1.13
C GLU A 220 24.86 -4.78 -2.16
N PRO A 221 25.06 -6.09 -1.99
CA PRO A 221 24.62 -7.06 -2.99
C PRO A 221 23.09 -7.09 -3.06
N ILE A 222 22.56 -7.24 -4.28
CA ILE A 222 21.15 -7.54 -4.45
C ILE A 222 20.88 -8.91 -3.84
N THR A 223 19.88 -8.97 -2.98
CA THR A 223 19.50 -10.18 -2.27
C THR A 223 18.18 -10.73 -2.79
N ARG A 224 17.84 -11.94 -2.36
CA ARG A 224 16.51 -12.50 -2.62
C ARG A 224 15.40 -11.64 -2.00
N ASP A 225 15.63 -11.04 -0.84
CA ASP A 225 14.67 -10.14 -0.20
C ASP A 225 14.41 -8.90 -1.04
N THR A 226 15.47 -8.32 -1.62
CA THR A 226 15.35 -7.19 -2.55
C THR A 226 14.42 -7.51 -3.72
N LEU A 227 14.53 -8.72 -4.28
CA LEU A 227 13.64 -9.16 -5.36
C LEU A 227 12.20 -9.39 -4.87
N ILE A 228 12.02 -9.96 -3.67
CA ILE A 228 10.71 -10.15 -3.06
C ILE A 228 10.02 -8.80 -2.84
N ASP A 229 10.73 -7.81 -2.28
CA ASP A 229 10.19 -6.48 -2.03
C ASP A 229 9.71 -5.80 -3.33
N THR A 230 10.49 -5.93 -4.42
CA THR A 230 10.08 -5.41 -5.74
C THR A 230 8.84 -6.12 -6.27
N VAL A 231 8.77 -7.45 -6.17
CA VAL A 231 7.57 -8.19 -6.61
C VAL A 231 6.35 -7.83 -5.77
N LEU A 232 6.49 -7.70 -4.44
CA LEU A 232 5.39 -7.28 -3.56
C LEU A 232 4.88 -5.88 -3.91
N ALA A 233 5.77 -4.94 -4.23
CA ALA A 233 5.40 -3.62 -4.72
C ALA A 233 4.62 -3.68 -6.05
N GLN A 234 4.99 -4.59 -6.96
CA GLN A 234 4.23 -4.84 -8.18
C GLN A 234 2.85 -5.43 -7.91
N LEU A 235 2.73 -6.39 -6.98
CA LEU A 235 1.43 -6.94 -6.57
C LEU A 235 0.53 -5.85 -5.97
N GLY A 236 1.09 -4.96 -5.14
CA GLY A 236 0.36 -3.80 -4.60
C GLY A 236 -0.13 -2.86 -5.70
N THR A 237 0.75 -2.46 -6.61
CA THR A 237 0.42 -1.57 -7.74
C THR A 237 -0.64 -2.19 -8.66
N LEU A 238 -0.56 -3.49 -8.94
CA LEU A 238 -1.59 -4.24 -9.67
C LEU A 238 -2.92 -4.30 -8.92
N THR A 239 -2.90 -4.42 -7.60
CA THR A 239 -4.11 -4.43 -6.77
C THR A 239 -4.84 -3.09 -6.90
N THR A 240 -4.13 -1.97 -6.84
CA THR A 240 -4.68 -0.62 -7.06
C THR A 240 -5.26 -0.49 -8.47
N LEU A 241 -4.53 -0.94 -9.50
CA LEU A 241 -5.01 -0.91 -10.88
C LEU A 241 -6.29 -1.73 -11.08
N CYS A 242 -6.35 -2.96 -10.55
CA CYS A 242 -7.54 -3.80 -10.59
C CYS A 242 -8.72 -3.15 -9.87
N SER A 243 -8.48 -2.44 -8.77
CA SER A 243 -9.52 -1.72 -8.03
C SER A 243 -10.14 -0.63 -8.90
N ILE A 244 -9.33 0.24 -9.51
CA ILE A 244 -9.83 1.29 -10.43
C ILE A 244 -10.60 0.68 -11.61
N MET A 245 -10.08 -0.41 -12.21
CA MET A 245 -10.77 -1.09 -13.31
C MET A 245 -12.10 -1.73 -12.90
N SER A 246 -12.27 -2.06 -11.62
CA SER A 246 -13.52 -2.62 -11.07
C SER A 246 -14.58 -1.53 -10.85
N PHE A 247 -14.17 -0.33 -10.42
CA PHE A 247 -15.08 0.80 -10.24
C PHE A 247 -15.40 1.51 -11.55
N SER A 248 -14.40 1.64 -12.43
CA SER A 248 -14.51 2.36 -13.69
C SER A 248 -13.96 1.53 -14.86
N PRO A 249 -14.72 0.53 -15.34
CA PRO A 249 -14.30 -0.31 -16.47
C PRO A 249 -14.00 0.49 -17.74
N ALA A 250 -14.61 1.67 -17.89
CA ALA A 250 -14.41 2.56 -19.04
C ALA A 250 -13.10 3.35 -18.98
N ALA A 251 -12.48 3.51 -17.81
CA ALA A 251 -11.21 4.21 -17.64
C ALA A 251 -10.03 3.47 -18.30
N ALA A 252 -10.13 2.14 -18.45
CA ALA A 252 -9.08 1.31 -19.02
C ALA A 252 -9.36 0.92 -20.50
N PRO A 253 -8.37 1.06 -21.40
CA PRO A 253 -8.45 0.46 -22.74
C PRO A 253 -8.71 -1.04 -22.70
N ALA A 254 -9.37 -1.59 -23.73
CA ALA A 254 -9.75 -3.01 -23.79
C ALA A 254 -8.58 -4.01 -23.67
N HIS A 255 -7.35 -3.60 -24.03
CA HIS A 255 -6.15 -4.43 -23.93
C HIS A 255 -5.49 -4.41 -22.55
N THR A 256 -5.93 -3.53 -21.64
CA THR A 256 -5.36 -3.42 -20.30
C THR A 256 -5.65 -4.66 -19.46
N PHE A 257 -6.87 -5.21 -19.53
CA PHE A 257 -7.23 -6.39 -18.72
C PHE A 257 -6.40 -7.65 -19.05
N PRO A 258 -6.25 -8.08 -20.32
CA PRO A 258 -5.38 -9.22 -20.65
C PRO A 258 -3.91 -9.00 -20.25
N TRP A 259 -3.43 -7.75 -20.31
CA TRP A 259 -2.08 -7.40 -19.86
C TRP A 259 -1.93 -7.55 -18.34
N VAL A 260 -2.90 -7.05 -17.57
CA VAL A 260 -2.97 -7.21 -16.10
C VAL A 260 -3.03 -8.69 -15.71
N GLU A 261 -3.84 -9.50 -16.38
CA GLU A 261 -3.92 -10.94 -16.13
C GLU A 261 -2.58 -11.63 -16.37
N GLY A 262 -1.95 -11.38 -17.53
CA GLY A 262 -0.66 -11.97 -17.89
C GLY A 262 0.46 -11.59 -16.92
N LEU A 263 0.55 -10.30 -16.56
CA LEU A 263 1.54 -9.82 -15.60
C LEU A 263 1.29 -10.42 -14.19
N SER A 264 0.03 -10.45 -13.74
CA SER A 264 -0.35 -11.03 -12.45
C SER A 264 0.04 -12.51 -12.37
N MET A 265 -0.27 -13.32 -13.39
CA MET A 265 0.11 -14.73 -13.43
C MET A 265 1.62 -14.92 -13.34
N SER A 266 2.40 -14.15 -14.13
CA SER A 266 3.85 -14.25 -14.13
C SER A 266 4.46 -13.90 -12.76
N LEU A 267 3.97 -12.85 -12.11
CA LEU A 267 4.46 -12.42 -10.79
C LEU A 267 4.08 -13.40 -9.69
N LEU A 268 2.85 -13.94 -9.72
CA LEU A 268 2.40 -14.94 -8.75
C LEU A 268 3.19 -16.25 -8.85
N GLU A 269 3.57 -16.68 -10.05
CA GLU A 269 4.47 -17.82 -10.24
C GLU A 269 5.87 -17.50 -9.72
N LYS A 270 6.40 -16.33 -10.08
CA LYS A 270 7.73 -15.90 -9.68
C LYS A 270 7.88 -15.83 -8.15
N ILE A 271 6.98 -15.15 -7.46
CA ILE A 271 7.04 -15.03 -5.99
C ILE A 271 6.91 -16.39 -5.29
N GLN A 272 6.10 -17.31 -5.83
CA GLN A 272 5.97 -18.67 -5.30
C GLN A 272 7.28 -19.47 -5.40
N THR A 273 8.04 -19.27 -6.49
CA THR A 273 9.34 -19.95 -6.65
C THR A 273 10.40 -19.38 -5.72
N MET A 274 10.43 -18.05 -5.55
CA MET A 274 11.44 -17.37 -4.74
C MET A 274 11.22 -17.54 -3.23
N SER A 275 9.96 -17.67 -2.80
CA SER A 275 9.61 -17.69 -1.38
C SER A 275 9.64 -19.06 -0.72
N ARG A 276 9.93 -20.15 -1.46
CA ARG A 276 9.87 -21.54 -0.94
C ARG A 276 10.58 -21.73 0.41
N ASP A 277 11.73 -21.09 0.58
CA ASP A 277 12.58 -21.23 1.77
C ASP A 277 12.51 -20.02 2.73
N GLN A 278 11.61 -19.06 2.49
CA GLN A 278 11.52 -17.77 3.21
C GLN A 278 10.37 -17.75 4.22
N SER A 279 10.46 -18.60 5.25
CA SER A 279 9.37 -18.82 6.21
C SER A 279 8.90 -17.57 6.97
N ASP A 280 9.78 -16.60 7.14
CA ASP A 280 9.54 -15.33 7.84
C ASP A 280 8.79 -14.30 6.99
N ARG A 281 8.81 -14.44 5.65
CA ARG A 281 8.06 -13.59 4.72
C ARG A 281 6.74 -14.21 4.23
N HIS A 282 6.50 -15.50 4.51
CA HIS A 282 5.35 -16.24 3.97
C HIS A 282 4.00 -15.56 4.21
N GLN A 283 3.79 -14.98 5.38
CA GLN A 283 2.51 -14.34 5.71
C GLN A 283 2.25 -13.09 4.85
N GLU A 284 3.25 -12.21 4.72
CA GLU A 284 3.16 -10.98 3.91
C GLU A 284 2.94 -11.29 2.43
N ILE A 285 3.65 -12.32 1.93
CA ILE A 285 3.52 -12.80 0.56
C ILE A 285 2.12 -13.37 0.32
N ALA A 286 1.63 -14.21 1.24
CA ALA A 286 0.30 -14.80 1.14
C ALA A 286 -0.79 -13.71 1.19
N LEU A 287 -0.62 -12.69 2.03
CA LEU A 287 -1.54 -11.56 2.12
C LEU A 287 -1.57 -10.73 0.84
N SER A 288 -0.40 -10.36 0.31
CA SER A 288 -0.29 -9.60 -0.94
C SER A 288 -0.88 -10.36 -2.13
N ARG A 289 -0.65 -11.68 -2.18
CA ARG A 289 -1.31 -12.57 -3.15
C ARG A 289 -2.82 -12.58 -2.98
N ALA A 290 -3.34 -12.72 -1.76
CA ALA A 290 -4.78 -12.77 -1.52
C ALA A 290 -5.48 -11.45 -1.92
N ASN A 291 -4.85 -10.31 -1.63
CA ASN A 291 -5.33 -8.99 -2.04
C ASN A 291 -5.39 -8.84 -3.56
N LEU A 292 -4.29 -9.16 -4.27
CA LEU A 292 -4.26 -9.09 -5.73
C LEU A 292 -5.30 -10.02 -6.36
N VAL A 293 -5.37 -11.28 -5.92
CA VAL A 293 -6.33 -12.25 -6.45
C VAL A 293 -7.76 -11.76 -6.22
N SER A 294 -8.07 -11.23 -5.04
CA SER A 294 -9.40 -10.67 -4.76
C SER A 294 -9.76 -9.52 -5.70
N ALA A 295 -8.86 -8.57 -5.92
CA ALA A 295 -9.08 -7.43 -6.81
C ALA A 295 -9.21 -7.85 -8.29
N LEU A 296 -8.38 -8.82 -8.73
CA LEU A 296 -8.45 -9.36 -10.08
C LEU A 296 -9.77 -10.10 -10.34
N LEU A 297 -10.27 -10.86 -9.35
CA LEU A 297 -11.55 -11.54 -9.45
C LEU A 297 -12.72 -10.55 -9.50
N GLU A 298 -12.66 -9.45 -8.74
CA GLU A 298 -13.68 -8.39 -8.82
C GLU A 298 -13.73 -7.78 -10.23
N ALA A 299 -12.57 -7.36 -10.75
CA ALA A 299 -12.45 -6.79 -12.08
C ALA A 299 -12.91 -7.78 -13.17
N GLY A 300 -12.54 -9.06 -13.04
CA GLY A 300 -12.96 -10.13 -13.94
C GLY A 300 -14.48 -10.37 -13.90
N TYR A 301 -15.08 -10.33 -12.72
CA TYR A 301 -16.52 -10.52 -12.58
C TYR A 301 -17.32 -9.33 -13.14
N LYS A 302 -16.94 -8.10 -12.78
CA LYS A 302 -17.59 -6.88 -13.25
C LYS A 302 -17.43 -6.67 -14.76
N SER A 303 -16.34 -7.18 -15.36
CA SER A 303 -16.15 -7.21 -16.82
C SER A 303 -16.81 -8.39 -17.53
N GLY A 304 -17.52 -9.27 -16.81
CA GLY A 304 -18.25 -10.42 -17.35
C GLY A 304 -17.35 -11.56 -17.84
N LYS A 305 -16.09 -11.63 -17.37
CA LYS A 305 -15.13 -12.67 -17.73
C LYS A 305 -15.25 -13.94 -16.91
N ILE A 306 -15.70 -13.81 -15.66
CA ILE A 306 -15.94 -14.93 -14.76
C ILE A 306 -17.35 -14.88 -14.18
N ASP A 307 -17.87 -16.04 -13.80
CA ASP A 307 -19.16 -16.16 -13.11
C ASP A 307 -19.02 -16.00 -11.58
N VAL A 308 -20.17 -15.95 -10.90
CA VAL A 308 -20.24 -15.76 -9.44
C VAL A 308 -19.64 -16.96 -8.70
N GLU A 309 -19.83 -18.17 -9.23
CA GLU A 309 -19.29 -19.41 -8.66
C GLU A 309 -17.76 -19.40 -8.68
N THR A 310 -17.16 -18.99 -9.79
CA THR A 310 -15.71 -18.86 -9.95
C THR A 310 -15.17 -17.77 -9.04
N TYR A 311 -15.78 -16.58 -9.02
CA TYR A 311 -15.35 -15.51 -8.12
C TYR A 311 -15.38 -16.00 -6.66
N LYS A 312 -16.49 -16.58 -6.20
CA LYS A 312 -16.60 -17.10 -4.83
C LYS A 312 -15.52 -18.14 -4.53
N ARG A 313 -15.37 -19.16 -5.40
CA ARG A 313 -14.45 -20.28 -5.19
C ARG A 313 -13.00 -19.81 -5.09
N GLU A 314 -12.56 -19.00 -6.05
CA GLU A 314 -11.17 -18.54 -6.10
C GLU A 314 -10.87 -17.54 -4.96
N ARG A 315 -11.84 -16.70 -4.58
CA ARG A 315 -11.70 -15.81 -3.41
C ARG A 315 -11.56 -16.60 -2.12
N ASP A 316 -12.43 -17.59 -1.91
CA ASP A 316 -12.35 -18.48 -0.73
C ASP A 316 -11.01 -19.22 -0.71
N ALA A 317 -10.52 -19.70 -1.85
CA ALA A 317 -9.22 -20.37 -1.96
C ALA A 317 -8.05 -19.44 -1.59
N ALA A 318 -8.06 -18.19 -2.05
CA ALA A 318 -7.03 -17.19 -1.76
C ALA A 318 -6.89 -16.92 -0.24
N PHE A 319 -8.01 -16.88 0.48
CA PHE A 319 -8.03 -16.66 1.94
C PHE A 319 -7.98 -17.95 2.78
N SER A 320 -7.89 -19.12 2.15
CA SER A 320 -7.75 -20.42 2.86
C SER A 320 -6.30 -20.90 2.96
N MET A 321 -5.32 -20.10 2.49
CA MET A 321 -3.91 -20.43 2.54
C MET A 321 -3.39 -20.46 3.99
N ALA A 322 -2.68 -21.53 4.37
CA ALA A 322 -2.18 -21.72 5.73
C ALA A 322 -1.16 -20.65 6.13
N GLU A 323 -0.41 -20.15 5.15
CA GLU A 323 0.61 -19.11 5.28
C GLU A 323 0.04 -17.78 5.78
N LEU A 324 -1.25 -17.49 5.53
CA LEU A 324 -1.92 -16.29 6.03
C LEU A 324 -2.04 -16.27 7.56
N GLN A 325 -2.15 -17.45 8.18
CA GLN A 325 -2.35 -17.60 9.63
C GLN A 325 -3.48 -16.71 10.15
N LEU A 326 -4.65 -16.75 9.47
CA LEU A 326 -5.76 -15.82 9.70
C LEU A 326 -6.18 -15.73 11.17
N GLU A 327 -6.09 -16.80 11.95
CA GLU A 327 -6.48 -16.81 13.36
C GLU A 327 -5.63 -15.87 14.23
N LYS A 328 -4.46 -15.47 13.75
CA LYS A 328 -3.51 -14.58 14.42
C LYS A 328 -3.22 -13.30 13.64
N SER A 329 -3.71 -13.19 12.42
CA SER A 329 -3.42 -12.07 11.52
C SER A 329 -4.54 -11.04 11.55
N ILE A 330 -4.32 -9.90 12.22
CA ILE A 330 -5.26 -8.77 12.20
C ILE A 330 -5.47 -8.30 10.75
N GLU A 331 -4.37 -8.04 10.04
CA GLU A 331 -4.38 -7.60 8.65
C GLU A 331 -5.05 -8.61 7.73
N GLY A 332 -4.75 -9.91 7.88
CA GLY A 332 -5.37 -10.97 7.08
C GLY A 332 -6.88 -11.08 7.29
N LEU A 333 -7.36 -10.94 8.52
CA LEU A 333 -8.80 -10.94 8.83
C LEU A 333 -9.51 -9.69 8.27
N ILE A 334 -8.89 -8.52 8.37
CA ILE A 334 -9.41 -7.28 7.79
C ILE A 334 -9.46 -7.38 6.25
N ALA A 335 -8.39 -7.89 5.62
CA ALA A 335 -8.34 -8.11 4.18
C ALA A 335 -9.41 -9.10 3.70
N ASN A 336 -9.61 -10.23 4.40
CA ASN A 336 -10.67 -11.17 4.07
C ASN A 336 -12.06 -10.52 4.20
N ALA A 337 -12.29 -9.74 5.26
CA ALA A 337 -13.53 -9.00 5.45
C ALA A 337 -13.79 -7.98 4.33
N ARG A 338 -12.76 -7.24 3.89
CA ARG A 338 -12.85 -6.32 2.75
C ARG A 338 -13.18 -7.08 1.46
N SER A 339 -12.53 -8.21 1.20
CA SER A 339 -12.83 -9.05 0.02
C SER A 339 -14.29 -9.54 -0.01
N LEU A 340 -14.87 -9.85 1.16
CA LEU A 340 -16.25 -10.27 1.29
C LEU A 340 -17.23 -9.11 1.04
N LEU A 341 -16.87 -7.89 1.45
CA LEU A 341 -17.65 -6.68 1.17
C LEU A 341 -17.60 -6.31 -0.31
N ALA A 342 -16.42 -6.35 -0.93
CA ALA A 342 -16.25 -6.15 -2.37
C ALA A 342 -17.05 -7.18 -3.18
N PHE A 343 -16.99 -8.46 -2.79
CA PHE A 343 -17.82 -9.50 -3.39
C PHE A 343 -19.32 -9.21 -3.25
N ASN A 344 -19.78 -8.77 -2.08
CA ASN A 344 -21.19 -8.34 -1.91
C ASN A 344 -21.56 -7.16 -2.82
N SER A 345 -20.67 -6.17 -2.94
CA SER A 345 -20.89 -5.00 -3.80
C SER A 345 -21.05 -5.43 -5.26
N ALA A 346 -20.11 -6.24 -5.76
CA ALA A 346 -20.15 -6.78 -7.13
C ALA A 346 -21.44 -7.56 -7.45
N LEU A 347 -21.97 -8.34 -6.51
CA LEU A 347 -23.25 -9.06 -6.68
C LEU A 347 -24.47 -8.14 -6.75
N THR A 348 -24.34 -6.89 -6.34
CA THR A 348 -25.44 -5.91 -6.38
C THR A 348 -25.48 -5.20 -7.74
N ASP A 349 -24.31 -4.92 -8.33
CA ASP A 349 -24.18 -4.20 -9.60
C ASP A 349 -24.60 -5.06 -10.81
N VAL A 350 -24.41 -6.37 -10.70
CA VAL A 350 -24.51 -7.30 -11.83
C VAL A 350 -25.78 -8.16 -11.69
N ASN A 351 -26.80 -7.84 -12.48
CA ASN A 351 -28.10 -8.53 -12.48
C ASN A 351 -28.05 -9.88 -13.25
N ASN A 352 -27.11 -10.76 -12.88
CA ASN A 352 -26.80 -12.00 -13.61
C ASN A 352 -27.17 -13.27 -12.82
N GLY A 353 -28.40 -13.40 -12.32
CA GLY A 353 -28.78 -14.65 -11.67
C GLY A 353 -30.16 -14.68 -11.01
N ASP A 354 -30.42 -15.79 -10.30
CA ASP A 354 -31.59 -15.96 -9.46
C ASP A 354 -31.50 -15.07 -8.22
N ALA A 355 -32.40 -14.09 -8.13
CA ALA A 355 -32.43 -13.09 -7.06
C ALA A 355 -32.47 -13.69 -5.65
N HIS A 356 -33.10 -14.86 -5.49
CA HIS A 356 -33.19 -15.53 -4.19
C HIS A 356 -31.85 -16.16 -3.76
N SER A 357 -31.19 -16.87 -4.68
CA SER A 357 -29.86 -17.45 -4.46
C SER A 357 -28.80 -16.37 -4.19
N GLN A 358 -28.85 -15.26 -4.94
CA GLN A 358 -27.96 -14.11 -4.73
C GLN A 358 -28.21 -13.43 -3.37
N SER A 359 -29.48 -13.24 -2.98
CA SER A 359 -29.83 -12.68 -1.66
C SER A 359 -29.29 -13.53 -0.51
N THR A 360 -29.43 -14.86 -0.61
CA THR A 360 -28.87 -15.80 0.39
C THR A 360 -27.35 -15.75 0.43
N LEU A 361 -26.69 -15.69 -0.72
CA LEU A 361 -25.23 -15.59 -0.81
C LEU A 361 -24.72 -14.29 -0.19
N ARG A 362 -25.34 -13.15 -0.51
CA ARG A 362 -25.02 -11.82 0.06
C ARG A 362 -25.13 -11.83 1.59
N TRP A 363 -26.21 -12.40 2.13
CA TRP A 363 -26.38 -12.54 3.58
C TRP A 363 -25.22 -13.31 4.23
N ASN A 364 -24.83 -14.43 3.64
CA ASN A 364 -23.75 -15.27 4.15
C ASN A 364 -22.39 -14.56 4.12
N VAL A 365 -22.08 -13.81 3.07
CA VAL A 365 -20.77 -13.11 2.98
C VAL A 365 -20.69 -11.91 3.91
N LEU A 366 -21.79 -11.18 4.11
CA LEU A 366 -21.84 -10.07 5.07
C LEU A 366 -21.69 -10.56 6.52
N THR A 367 -22.37 -11.65 6.87
CA THR A 367 -22.23 -12.27 8.20
C THR A 367 -20.83 -12.84 8.43
N ALA A 368 -20.21 -13.44 7.39
CA ALA A 368 -18.81 -13.88 7.44
C ALA A 368 -17.83 -12.71 7.59
N SER A 369 -18.09 -11.56 6.93
CA SER A 369 -17.27 -10.34 7.07
C SER A 369 -17.29 -9.84 8.52
N ILE A 370 -18.49 -9.74 9.13
CA ILE A 370 -18.63 -9.38 10.55
C ILE A 370 -17.88 -10.36 11.46
N ALA A 371 -17.90 -11.66 11.16
CA ALA A 371 -17.19 -12.66 11.94
C ALA A 371 -15.67 -12.47 11.88
N ASN A 372 -15.10 -12.23 10.70
CA ASN A 372 -13.67 -11.92 10.54
C ASN A 372 -13.27 -10.67 11.33
N LEU A 373 -14.03 -9.58 11.18
CA LEU A 373 -13.76 -8.31 11.87
C LEU A 373 -13.91 -8.43 13.39
N LYS A 374 -14.86 -9.24 13.86
CA LYS A 374 -14.99 -9.57 15.28
C LYS A 374 -13.74 -10.30 15.78
N SER A 375 -13.28 -11.33 15.06
CA SER A 375 -12.05 -12.05 15.42
C SER A 375 -10.85 -11.11 15.47
N ALA A 376 -10.69 -10.24 14.46
CA ALA A 376 -9.61 -9.25 14.41
C ALA A 376 -9.62 -8.34 15.64
N SER A 377 -10.78 -7.81 16.01
CA SER A 377 -10.94 -6.92 17.17
C SER A 377 -10.62 -7.56 18.53
N THR A 378 -10.49 -8.89 18.59
CA THR A 378 -10.15 -9.63 19.81
C THR A 378 -8.68 -10.05 19.90
N ILE A 379 -7.89 -9.84 18.84
CA ILE A 379 -6.47 -10.17 18.84
C ILE A 379 -5.72 -9.17 19.74
N GLN A 380 -4.89 -9.70 20.63
CA GLN A 380 -4.08 -8.89 21.52
C GLN A 380 -3.07 -8.05 20.72
N GLY A 381 -2.99 -6.76 21.03
CA GLY A 381 -2.04 -5.84 20.38
C GLY A 381 -2.59 -5.14 19.13
N ILE A 382 -3.90 -5.26 18.85
CA ILE A 382 -4.55 -4.46 17.80
C ILE A 382 -4.31 -2.97 18.04
N SER A 383 -3.90 -2.27 16.98
CA SER A 383 -3.70 -0.82 17.02
C SER A 383 -5.04 -0.10 17.15
N GLN A 384 -5.01 1.16 17.58
CA GLN A 384 -6.23 1.97 17.65
C GLN A 384 -6.86 2.17 16.26
N ASP A 385 -6.03 2.35 15.24
CA ASP A 385 -6.46 2.59 13.86
C ASP A 385 -7.06 1.33 13.23
N ASP A 386 -6.47 0.16 13.47
CA ASP A 386 -7.05 -1.12 13.06
C ASP A 386 -8.37 -1.38 13.78
N LEU A 387 -8.46 -1.04 15.08
CA LEU A 387 -9.70 -1.18 15.83
C LEU A 387 -10.79 -0.24 15.28
N ALA A 388 -10.45 1.00 14.93
CA ALA A 388 -11.35 1.94 14.27
C ALA A 388 -11.83 1.36 12.92
N THR A 389 -10.90 0.84 12.11
CA THR A 389 -11.19 0.18 10.83
C THR A 389 -12.14 -1.02 11.00
N THR A 390 -11.91 -1.88 12.00
CA THR A 390 -12.81 -3.02 12.25
C THR A 390 -14.22 -2.57 12.63
N HIS A 391 -14.35 -1.46 13.37
CA HIS A 391 -15.64 -0.88 13.69
C HIS A 391 -16.31 -0.29 12.46
N LEU A 392 -15.60 0.49 11.65
CA LEU A 392 -16.14 1.08 10.42
C LEU A 392 -16.72 -0.02 9.50
N LEU A 393 -15.91 -1.03 9.19
CA LEU A 393 -16.31 -2.13 8.30
C LEU A 393 -17.45 -3.00 8.87
N ARG A 394 -17.53 -3.16 10.21
CA ARG A 394 -18.68 -3.83 10.86
C ARG A 394 -19.94 -2.98 10.77
N GLY A 395 -19.79 -1.65 10.80
CA GLY A 395 -20.85 -0.69 10.52
C GLY A 395 -21.40 -0.92 9.11
N ASP A 396 -20.52 -0.88 8.11
CA ASP A 396 -20.88 -1.08 6.69
C ASP A 396 -21.56 -2.42 6.46
N ALA A 397 -20.98 -3.53 6.95
CA ALA A 397 -21.58 -4.86 6.84
C ALA A 397 -22.97 -4.94 7.51
N SER A 398 -23.15 -4.29 8.67
CA SER A 398 -24.43 -4.25 9.37
C SER A 398 -25.46 -3.41 8.63
N LEU A 399 -25.03 -2.32 7.98
CA LEU A 399 -25.89 -1.46 7.20
C LEU A 399 -26.33 -2.14 5.91
N TYR A 400 -25.44 -2.86 5.22
CA TYR A 400 -25.79 -3.75 4.11
C TYR A 400 -26.85 -4.79 4.51
N LEU A 401 -26.67 -5.45 5.66
CA LEU A 401 -27.67 -6.39 6.19
C LEU A 401 -29.02 -5.71 6.49
N CYS A 402 -29.02 -4.41 6.84
CA CYS A 402 -30.24 -3.63 6.99
C CYS A 402 -30.86 -3.30 5.62
N ALA A 403 -30.06 -2.85 4.65
CA ALA A 403 -30.50 -2.50 3.29
C ALA A 403 -31.15 -3.69 2.57
N MET A 404 -30.70 -4.92 2.85
CA MET A 404 -31.32 -6.15 2.35
C MET A 404 -32.75 -6.39 2.88
N ALA A 405 -33.27 -5.57 3.80
CA ALA A 405 -34.68 -5.61 4.21
C ALA A 405 -35.62 -4.91 3.21
N PHE A 406 -35.07 -4.11 2.30
CA PHE A 406 -35.82 -3.25 1.40
C PHE A 406 -35.91 -3.87 -0.01
N PRO A 407 -36.90 -3.49 -0.83
CA PRO A 407 -36.98 -3.91 -2.24
C PRO A 407 -35.75 -3.41 -3.05
N PRO A 408 -35.41 -4.03 -4.20
CA PRO A 408 -36.13 -5.13 -4.87
C PRO A 408 -35.72 -6.54 -4.42
N THR A 409 -34.57 -6.72 -3.77
CA THR A 409 -34.01 -8.03 -3.41
C THR A 409 -34.10 -8.31 -1.90
N SER A 410 -35.29 -8.16 -1.32
CA SER A 410 -35.48 -8.29 0.12
C SER A 410 -35.19 -9.72 0.62
N HIS A 411 -34.38 -9.83 1.67
CA HIS A 411 -34.07 -11.09 2.33
C HIS A 411 -34.96 -11.30 3.56
N PRO A 412 -35.65 -12.45 3.73
CA PRO A 412 -36.58 -12.67 4.84
C PRO A 412 -35.97 -12.44 6.23
N THR A 413 -34.73 -12.88 6.45
CA THR A 413 -34.04 -12.65 7.73
C THR A 413 -33.69 -11.18 7.93
N ALA A 414 -33.34 -10.45 6.86
CA ALA A 414 -33.03 -9.03 6.94
C ALA A 414 -34.28 -8.22 7.32
N VAL A 415 -35.45 -8.53 6.75
CA VAL A 415 -36.73 -7.91 7.12
C VAL A 415 -37.00 -8.05 8.63
N ASN A 416 -36.81 -9.26 9.18
CA ASN A 416 -37.04 -9.52 10.61
C ASN A 416 -35.98 -8.88 11.54
N THR A 417 -34.80 -8.55 11.02
CA THR A 417 -33.66 -8.06 11.81
C THR A 417 -33.25 -6.63 11.47
N ALA A 418 -33.96 -5.94 10.58
CA ALA A 418 -33.61 -4.62 10.05
C ALA A 418 -33.30 -3.60 11.15
N THR A 419 -34.19 -3.50 12.14
CA THR A 419 -34.02 -2.63 13.31
C THR A 419 -32.77 -2.94 14.12
N GLN A 420 -32.46 -4.23 14.31
CA GLN A 420 -31.28 -4.65 15.06
C GLN A 420 -29.99 -4.41 14.26
N ASN A 421 -30.02 -4.63 12.95
CA ASN A 421 -28.89 -4.38 12.06
C ASN A 421 -28.56 -2.88 11.97
N ALA A 422 -29.58 -2.02 11.85
CA ALA A 422 -29.40 -0.57 11.90
C ALA A 422 -28.82 -0.10 13.25
N LYS A 423 -29.33 -0.64 14.37
CA LYS A 423 -28.77 -0.36 15.69
C LYS A 423 -27.32 -0.82 15.83
N ASN A 424 -26.98 -1.99 15.30
CA ASN A 424 -25.60 -2.49 15.30
C ASN A 424 -24.69 -1.55 14.50
N ALA A 425 -25.13 -1.13 13.31
CA ALA A 425 -24.39 -0.20 12.46
C ALA A 425 -24.11 1.13 13.19
N GLU A 426 -25.12 1.73 13.81
CA GLU A 426 -24.96 2.96 14.63
C GLU A 426 -23.86 2.78 15.70
N VAL A 427 -23.95 1.71 16.50
CA VAL A 427 -22.97 1.48 17.58
C VAL A 427 -21.55 1.36 17.03
N TYR A 428 -21.39 0.65 15.92
CA TYR A 428 -20.08 0.46 15.32
C TYR A 428 -19.52 1.75 14.72
N TYR A 429 -20.31 2.50 13.94
CA TYR A 429 -19.86 3.77 13.39
C TYR A 429 -19.54 4.80 14.47
N ARG A 430 -20.35 4.89 15.53
CA ARG A 430 -20.06 5.75 16.68
C ARG A 430 -18.74 5.37 17.36
N ASN A 431 -18.39 4.09 17.42
CA ASN A 431 -17.10 3.65 17.96
C ASN A 431 -15.94 3.92 16.99
N ALA A 432 -16.14 3.73 15.68
CA ALA A 432 -15.16 4.10 14.66
C ALA A 432 -14.82 5.59 14.74
N SER A 433 -15.83 6.46 14.80
CA SER A 433 -15.67 7.92 15.01
C SER A 433 -14.88 8.26 16.27
N LYS A 434 -15.13 7.58 17.39
CA LYS A 434 -14.39 7.84 18.64
C LYS A 434 -12.92 7.42 18.58
N LEU A 435 -12.61 6.39 17.80
CA LEU A 435 -11.29 5.76 17.78
C LEU A 435 -10.41 6.29 16.65
N SER A 436 -10.97 6.72 15.52
CA SER A 436 -10.17 7.24 14.42
C SER A 436 -9.35 8.45 14.89
N GLN A 437 -8.17 8.63 14.31
CA GLN A 437 -7.35 9.83 14.51
C GLN A 437 -7.56 10.85 13.39
N ASP A 438 -7.91 10.37 12.20
CA ASP A 438 -8.20 11.18 11.04
C ASP A 438 -9.53 11.93 11.19
N GLN A 439 -9.54 13.22 10.88
CA GLN A 439 -10.73 14.06 11.08
C GLN A 439 -11.83 13.78 10.06
N GLU A 440 -11.45 13.39 8.84
CA GLU A 440 -12.40 13.07 7.79
C GLU A 440 -13.11 11.75 8.09
N GLU A 441 -12.38 10.69 8.43
CA GLU A 441 -12.96 9.42 8.85
C GLU A 441 -13.88 9.57 10.08
N LYS A 442 -13.54 10.45 11.02
CA LYS A 442 -14.42 10.81 12.15
C LYS A 442 -15.74 11.38 11.70
N ASP A 443 -15.69 12.33 10.77
CA ASP A 443 -16.86 13.02 10.25
C ASP A 443 -17.74 12.04 9.43
N ILE A 444 -17.12 11.24 8.55
CA ILE A 444 -17.78 10.18 7.77
C ILE A 444 -18.46 9.18 8.69
N SER A 445 -17.72 8.64 9.68
CA SER A 445 -18.26 7.69 10.65
C SER A 445 -19.42 8.30 11.46
N SER A 446 -19.33 9.58 11.83
CA SER A 446 -20.41 10.26 12.56
C SER A 446 -21.67 10.40 11.71
N LEU A 447 -21.52 10.75 10.42
CA LEU A 447 -22.63 10.83 9.48
C LEU A 447 -23.27 9.45 9.26
N LYS A 448 -22.46 8.42 8.97
CA LYS A 448 -22.94 7.03 8.82
C LYS A 448 -23.68 6.55 10.08
N SER A 449 -23.21 6.93 11.27
CA SER A 449 -23.91 6.66 12.54
C SER A 449 -25.29 7.32 12.62
N ALA A 450 -25.42 8.57 12.18
CA ALA A 450 -26.70 9.28 12.17
C ALA A 450 -27.68 8.68 11.15
N VAL A 451 -27.20 8.30 9.97
CA VAL A 451 -28.00 7.59 8.94
C VAL A 451 -28.48 6.22 9.46
N ALA A 452 -27.61 5.47 10.13
CA ALA A 452 -27.99 4.20 10.75
C ALA A 452 -29.07 4.37 11.85
N GLN A 453 -28.96 5.43 12.67
CA GLN A 453 -29.99 5.76 13.66
C GLN A 453 -31.33 6.12 12.99
N TYR A 454 -31.29 6.84 11.88
CA TYR A 454 -32.49 7.14 11.09
C TYR A 454 -33.14 5.88 10.54
N LEU A 455 -32.36 4.97 9.94
CA LEU A 455 -32.85 3.70 9.42
C LEU A 455 -33.48 2.83 10.51
N GLN A 456 -32.92 2.85 11.73
CA GLN A 456 -33.49 2.18 12.88
C GLN A 456 -34.88 2.75 13.24
N ALA A 457 -35.05 4.07 13.22
CA ALA A 457 -36.34 4.70 13.48
C ALA A 457 -37.34 4.41 12.33
N TYR A 458 -36.86 4.39 11.09
CA TYR A 458 -37.66 4.10 9.90
C TYR A 458 -38.22 2.68 9.96
N SER A 459 -37.39 1.69 10.29
CA SER A 459 -37.82 0.28 10.42
C SER A 459 -38.79 0.04 11.57
N GLN A 460 -38.89 0.97 12.52
CA GLN A 460 -39.88 0.96 13.60
C GLN A 460 -41.15 1.76 13.28
N GLY A 461 -41.23 2.40 12.11
CA GLY A 461 -42.34 3.28 11.72
C GLY A 461 -42.39 4.60 12.50
N GLN A 462 -41.26 5.06 13.05
CA GLN A 462 -41.16 6.28 13.86
C GLN A 462 -40.79 7.52 13.06
N THR A 463 -40.33 7.37 11.81
CA THR A 463 -39.98 8.46 10.90
C THR A 463 -40.39 8.11 9.48
N HIS A 464 -40.61 9.14 8.66
CA HIS A 464 -41.03 9.02 7.26
C HIS A 464 -40.14 9.89 6.36
N GLY A 465 -39.24 9.27 5.60
CA GLY A 465 -38.53 9.81 4.42
C GLY A 465 -37.53 10.95 4.61
N ASP A 466 -37.63 11.80 5.64
CA ASP A 466 -36.87 13.05 5.67
C ASP A 466 -35.51 12.96 6.41
N LEU A 467 -34.42 13.01 5.64
CA LEU A 467 -33.03 13.08 6.13
C LEU A 467 -32.51 14.51 6.33
N SER A 468 -33.30 15.55 6.03
CA SER A 468 -32.86 16.95 6.02
C SER A 468 -32.22 17.39 7.34
N ASN A 469 -32.73 16.90 8.48
CA ASN A 469 -32.17 17.22 9.79
C ASN A 469 -30.75 16.67 9.98
N ILE A 470 -30.45 15.49 9.43
CA ILE A 470 -29.12 14.88 9.48
C ILE A 470 -28.16 15.66 8.57
N LEU A 471 -28.61 15.96 7.35
CA LEU A 471 -27.82 16.70 6.36
C LEU A 471 -27.47 18.12 6.85
N ASN A 472 -28.45 18.82 7.43
CA ASN A 472 -28.26 20.17 7.95
C ASN A 472 -27.41 20.22 9.23
N ALA A 473 -27.37 19.13 10.00
CA ALA A 473 -26.58 19.04 11.23
C ALA A 473 -25.10 18.68 11.00
N SER A 474 -24.69 18.44 9.75
CA SER A 474 -23.32 18.05 9.43
C SER A 474 -22.31 19.18 9.75
N PRO A 475 -21.23 18.90 10.49
CA PRO A 475 -20.21 19.90 10.83
C PRO A 475 -19.42 20.37 9.60
N ARG A 476 -19.37 19.58 8.53
CA ARG A 476 -18.73 19.92 7.24
C ARG A 476 -19.69 20.62 6.26
N GLY A 477 -20.93 20.86 6.68
CA GLY A 477 -21.96 21.51 5.87
C GLY A 477 -22.82 20.52 5.06
N GLN A 478 -23.94 21.04 4.57
CA GLN A 478 -24.97 20.25 3.91
C GLN A 478 -24.50 19.61 2.60
N GLY A 479 -23.75 20.34 1.76
CA GLY A 479 -23.27 19.83 0.47
C GLY A 479 -22.36 18.61 0.62
N TRP A 480 -21.41 18.66 1.56
CA TRP A 480 -20.56 17.51 1.89
C TRP A 480 -21.39 16.32 2.39
N ALA A 481 -22.38 16.56 3.26
CA ALA A 481 -23.23 15.48 3.77
C ALA A 481 -24.11 14.84 2.68
N ILE A 482 -24.53 15.62 1.69
CA ILE A 482 -25.26 15.11 0.51
C ILE A 482 -24.34 14.22 -0.31
N SER A 483 -23.13 14.67 -0.64
CA SER A 483 -22.13 13.87 -1.37
C SER A 483 -21.92 12.50 -0.70
N GLN A 484 -21.66 12.51 0.61
CA GLN A 484 -21.45 11.28 1.37
C GLN A 484 -22.69 10.37 1.43
N LEU A 485 -23.90 10.94 1.43
CA LEU A 485 -25.12 10.14 1.34
C LEU A 485 -25.29 9.54 -0.06
N GLU A 486 -24.94 10.29 -1.11
CA GLU A 486 -24.93 9.81 -2.49
C GLU A 486 -23.94 8.65 -2.65
N ASP A 487 -22.76 8.71 -2.04
CA ASP A 487 -21.79 7.61 -2.02
C ASP A 487 -22.35 6.37 -1.32
N MET A 488 -22.95 6.54 -0.14
CA MET A 488 -23.62 5.43 0.56
C MET A 488 -24.74 4.79 -0.28
N ILE A 489 -25.38 5.55 -1.16
CA ILE A 489 -26.43 5.04 -2.05
C ILE A 489 -25.82 4.36 -3.27
N ALA A 490 -24.79 4.94 -3.87
CA ALA A 490 -24.04 4.35 -4.98
C ALA A 490 -23.42 3.00 -4.58
N GLU A 491 -22.91 2.90 -3.36
CA GLU A 491 -22.40 1.66 -2.77
C GLU A 491 -23.49 0.68 -2.34
N ASN A 492 -24.78 1.05 -2.41
CA ASN A 492 -25.91 0.27 -1.92
C ASN A 492 -25.91 0.00 -0.40
N LEU A 493 -25.19 0.82 0.39
CA LEU A 493 -25.27 0.81 1.85
C LEU A 493 -26.63 1.28 2.34
N VAL A 494 -27.26 2.21 1.61
CA VAL A 494 -28.55 2.82 1.94
C VAL A 494 -29.53 2.62 0.77
N PRO A 495 -30.80 2.24 1.04
CA PRO A 495 -31.79 2.09 -0.03
C PRO A 495 -32.07 3.42 -0.77
N GLN A 496 -32.05 3.39 -2.11
CA GLN A 496 -32.42 4.54 -2.96
C GLN A 496 -33.82 5.10 -2.65
N SER A 497 -34.73 4.27 -2.15
CA SER A 497 -36.09 4.66 -1.79
C SER A 497 -36.17 5.69 -0.65
N LEU A 498 -35.05 6.04 -0.02
CA LEU A 498 -34.97 7.07 1.02
C LEU A 498 -34.71 8.47 0.48
N LEU A 499 -34.50 8.62 -0.84
CA LEU A 499 -34.43 9.92 -1.52
C LEU A 499 -35.77 10.36 -2.15
N LEU A 500 -36.78 9.48 -2.14
CA LEU A 500 -38.12 9.69 -2.70
C LEU A 500 -39.14 9.89 -1.59
#